data_AF-A0A7X7FJQ7-F1
#
_entry.id   AF-A0A7X7FJQ7-F1
#
_cell.length_a   1.000
_cell.length_b   1.000
_cell.length_c   1.000
_cell.angle_alpha   90.00
_cell.angle_beta   90.00
_cell.angle_gamma   90.00
#
_symmetry.space_group_name_H-M   'P 1'
#
loop_
_entity.id
_entity.type
_entity.pdbx_description
1 polymer ?
#
loop_
_entity_poly.entity_id
_entity_poly.type
_entity_poly.pdbx_seq_one_letter_code
_entity_poly.pdbx_strand_id
1 'polypeptide(L)'
;MMETRIPGDPTRFQRMTSAEARESYLLESLFAPGEARFFYVETDRAVVGSIVPTNGGLSLPAAKELASGFFCERREAGVLNLGHPGAVAVDGRTYPMAPRDALYIGRGSKEIVFTSDKPGEPAQYYLVSYPAHAEYPTTHARPGDAETVHLGAQATCNDRTIHKYIHAGGIKSCQLVMGITLLAEGSVWNTMPCHTHARRSEIYLYFDLKDENVVMHLMGPPRETRHLIVRDR
;
A
#
# COMPACT_ATOMS: atom_id res chain seq x y z
N MET A 1 17.31 3.26 -8.53
CA MET A 1 17.28 4.43 -7.62
C MET A 1 15.83 4.59 -7.22
N MET A 2 15.55 4.68 -5.93
CA MET A 2 14.19 4.82 -5.40
C MET A 2 13.82 6.30 -5.48
N GLU A 3 12.77 6.64 -6.23
CA GLU A 3 12.34 8.04 -6.34
C GLU A 3 11.83 8.52 -4.97
N THR A 4 12.29 9.69 -4.54
CA THR A 4 11.91 10.27 -3.25
C THR A 4 10.77 11.25 -3.42
N ARG A 5 9.65 11.02 -2.71
CA ARG A 5 8.53 11.96 -2.60
C ARG A 5 8.65 12.77 -1.32
N ILE A 6 8.60 14.08 -1.47
CA ILE A 6 8.64 15.04 -0.37
C ILE A 6 7.31 15.79 -0.36
N PRO A 7 6.41 15.48 0.59
CA PRO A 7 5.21 16.25 0.80
C PRO A 7 5.51 17.74 1.03
N GLY A 8 4.62 18.60 0.55
CA GLY A 8 4.69 20.04 0.80
C GLY A 8 4.43 20.37 2.26
N ASP A 9 5.16 21.34 2.79
CA ASP A 9 4.85 21.93 4.09
C ASP A 9 3.48 22.66 4.07
N PRO A 10 2.89 22.97 5.23
CA PRO A 10 1.58 23.61 5.30
C PRO A 10 1.49 24.96 4.58
N THR A 11 2.59 25.66 4.31
CA THR A 11 2.61 26.94 3.60
C THR A 11 2.69 26.73 2.10
N ARG A 12 3.56 25.82 1.62
CA ARG A 12 3.69 25.50 0.19
C ARG A 12 2.44 24.81 -0.34
N PHE A 13 1.87 23.87 0.42
CA PHE A 13 0.70 23.07 0.00
C PHE A 13 -0.47 23.93 -0.49
N GLN A 14 -0.76 25.05 0.20
CA GLN A 14 -1.90 25.92 -0.11
C GLN A 14 -1.79 26.59 -1.48
N ARG A 15 -0.57 26.70 -2.03
CA ARG A 15 -0.29 27.44 -3.27
C ARG A 15 0.15 26.55 -4.42
N MET A 16 0.19 25.23 -4.20
CA MET A 16 0.59 24.28 -5.24
C MET A 16 -0.40 24.33 -6.41
N THR A 17 0.16 24.34 -7.62
CA THR A 17 -0.56 24.00 -8.83
C THR A 17 -0.96 22.52 -8.82
N SER A 18 -1.90 22.13 -9.68
CA SER A 18 -2.29 20.72 -9.82
C SER A 18 -1.12 19.81 -10.18
N ALA A 19 -0.17 20.29 -10.97
CA ALA A 19 1.02 19.52 -11.35
C ALA A 19 1.95 19.28 -10.14
N GLU A 20 2.25 20.32 -9.37
CA GLU A 20 3.10 20.21 -8.17
C GLU A 20 2.44 19.34 -7.09
N ALA A 21 1.11 19.40 -6.95
CA ALA A 21 0.37 18.53 -6.05
C ALA A 21 0.47 17.06 -6.47
N ARG A 22 0.30 16.76 -7.78
CA ARG A 22 0.48 15.39 -8.29
C ARG A 22 1.90 14.89 -8.07
N GLU A 23 2.91 15.68 -8.43
CA GLU A 23 4.32 15.31 -8.25
C GLU A 23 4.67 15.00 -6.78
N SER A 24 4.06 15.72 -5.83
CA SER A 24 4.36 15.57 -4.40
C SER A 24 3.58 14.43 -3.74
N TYR A 25 2.35 14.16 -4.16
CA TYR A 25 1.39 13.32 -3.42
C TYR A 25 0.80 12.15 -4.20
N LEU A 26 0.97 12.09 -5.53
CA LEU A 26 0.48 11.01 -6.35
C LEU A 26 1.64 10.13 -6.83
N LEU A 27 1.52 8.83 -6.55
CA LEU A 27 2.40 7.82 -7.13
C LEU A 27 1.75 7.26 -8.40
N GLU A 28 2.35 7.54 -9.55
CA GLU A 28 1.85 7.08 -10.84
C GLU A 28 2.64 5.88 -11.35
N SER A 29 2.01 5.06 -12.21
CA SER A 29 2.64 3.90 -12.86
C SER A 29 3.28 2.92 -11.87
N LEU A 30 2.61 2.68 -10.74
CA LEU A 30 3.17 1.86 -9.66
C LEU A 30 3.32 0.40 -10.11
N PHE A 31 2.36 -0.14 -10.86
CA PHE A 31 2.31 -1.54 -11.30
C PHE A 31 2.81 -1.70 -12.74
N ALA A 32 4.05 -2.16 -12.89
CA ALA A 32 4.65 -2.43 -14.20
C ALA A 32 5.04 -3.90 -14.33
N PRO A 33 4.52 -4.63 -15.33
CA PRO A 33 4.83 -6.05 -15.52
C PRO A 33 6.34 -6.30 -15.65
N GLY A 34 6.86 -7.27 -14.88
CA GLY A 34 8.27 -7.64 -14.84
C GLY A 34 9.15 -6.71 -13.98
N GLU A 35 8.57 -5.73 -13.30
CA GLU A 35 9.33 -4.75 -12.51
C GLU A 35 8.96 -4.76 -11.02
N ALA A 36 9.93 -4.31 -10.21
CA ALA A 36 9.72 -3.94 -8.82
C ALA A 36 9.99 -2.42 -8.70
N ARG A 37 8.93 -1.64 -8.49
CA ARG A 37 8.97 -0.17 -8.42
C ARG A 37 8.73 0.29 -7.01
N PHE A 38 9.56 1.23 -6.55
CA PHE A 38 9.48 1.74 -5.19
C PHE A 38 9.67 3.25 -5.14
N PHE A 39 8.96 3.86 -4.22
CA PHE A 39 9.03 5.27 -3.86
C PHE A 39 9.35 5.39 -2.38
N TYR A 40 10.31 6.24 -2.05
CA TYR A 40 10.60 6.62 -0.67
C TYR A 40 9.78 7.87 -0.36
N VAL A 41 8.85 7.78 0.57
CA VAL A 41 8.07 8.94 1.03
C VAL A 41 8.74 9.45 2.31
N GLU A 42 9.13 10.72 2.31
CA GLU A 42 9.88 11.30 3.43
C GLU A 42 9.10 11.23 4.74
N THR A 43 7.79 11.50 4.68
CA THR A 43 6.88 11.38 5.82
C THR A 43 6.90 9.96 6.38
N ASP A 44 7.25 9.86 7.67
CA ASP A 44 7.44 8.60 8.41
C ASP A 44 8.45 7.62 7.76
N ARG A 45 9.23 8.09 6.78
CA ARG A 45 10.22 7.31 6.03
C ARG A 45 9.61 6.07 5.37
N ALA A 46 8.36 6.19 4.93
CA ALA A 46 7.64 5.10 4.30
C ALA A 46 8.31 4.71 2.98
N VAL A 47 8.26 3.42 2.65
CA VAL A 47 8.55 2.93 1.30
C VAL A 47 7.26 2.33 0.76
N VAL A 48 6.83 2.82 -0.38
CA VAL A 48 5.64 2.34 -1.09
C VAL A 48 6.09 1.77 -2.42
N GLY A 49 5.58 0.61 -2.80
CA GLY A 49 5.98 0.01 -4.05
C GLY A 49 4.98 -0.99 -4.59
N SER A 50 5.26 -1.46 -5.79
CA SER A 50 4.70 -2.71 -6.26
C SER A 50 5.77 -3.63 -6.84
N ILE A 51 5.44 -4.92 -6.87
CA ILE A 51 6.24 -5.96 -7.49
C ILE A 51 5.29 -6.78 -8.35
N VAL A 52 5.54 -6.83 -9.67
CA VAL A 52 4.68 -7.54 -10.63
C VAL A 52 5.53 -8.58 -11.37
N PRO A 53 5.79 -9.75 -10.76
CA PRO A 53 6.63 -10.77 -11.38
C PRO A 53 5.94 -11.38 -12.60
N THR A 54 6.66 -11.54 -13.70
CA THR A 54 6.17 -12.19 -14.92
C THR A 54 7.01 -13.42 -15.23
N ASN A 55 8.05 -13.28 -16.05
CA ASN A 55 9.00 -14.35 -16.35
C ASN A 55 10.10 -14.37 -15.29
N GLY A 56 9.93 -15.21 -14.26
CA GLY A 56 10.87 -15.36 -13.17
C GLY A 56 10.51 -14.55 -11.92
N GLY A 57 11.20 -14.85 -10.82
CA GLY A 57 11.00 -14.19 -9.55
C GLY A 57 11.66 -12.81 -9.49
N LEU A 58 11.04 -11.88 -8.77
CA LEU A 58 11.60 -10.57 -8.48
C LEU A 58 11.98 -10.49 -7.01
N SER A 59 13.25 -10.19 -6.73
CA SER A 59 13.74 -10.02 -5.36
C SER A 59 13.46 -8.62 -4.83
N LEU A 60 13.21 -8.49 -3.53
CA LEU A 60 13.09 -7.19 -2.86
C LEU A 60 14.48 -6.53 -2.75
N PRO A 61 14.74 -5.41 -3.42
CA PRO A 61 16.08 -4.86 -3.50
C PRO A 61 16.49 -4.12 -2.23
N ALA A 62 17.75 -4.27 -1.82
CA ALA A 62 18.37 -3.41 -0.82
C ALA A 62 18.78 -2.07 -1.47
N ALA A 63 17.80 -1.16 -1.63
CA ALA A 63 18.07 0.13 -2.27
C ALA A 63 19.09 0.94 -1.45
N LYS A 64 20.04 1.61 -2.13
CA LYS A 64 21.13 2.38 -1.49
C LYS A 64 20.59 3.44 -0.53
N GLU A 65 19.43 4.00 -0.86
CA GLU A 65 18.67 4.99 -0.11
C GLU A 65 18.26 4.50 1.29
N LEU A 66 18.20 3.18 1.49
CA LEU A 66 17.90 2.56 2.79
C LEU A 66 19.15 2.42 3.68
N ALA A 67 20.35 2.52 3.10
CA ALA A 67 21.63 2.34 3.78
C ALA A 67 21.68 1.05 4.64
N SER A 68 21.16 -0.05 4.10
CA SER A 68 21.08 -1.36 4.75
C SER A 68 21.67 -2.46 3.85
N GLY A 69 22.08 -3.58 4.44
CA GLY A 69 22.58 -4.76 3.72
C GLY A 69 21.45 -5.55 3.03
N PHE A 70 20.22 -5.45 3.54
CA PHE A 70 19.01 -6.02 2.94
C PHE A 70 17.78 -5.19 3.33
N PHE A 71 16.66 -5.35 2.61
CA PHE A 71 15.51 -4.44 2.72
C PHE A 71 14.92 -4.39 4.14
N CYS A 72 14.62 -5.54 4.75
CA CYS A 72 14.00 -5.62 6.08
C CYS A 72 15.00 -5.61 7.25
N GLU A 73 16.27 -5.21 7.07
CA GLU A 73 17.26 -5.19 8.17
C GLU A 73 16.79 -4.35 9.37
N ARG A 74 16.14 -3.22 9.06
CA ARG A 74 15.61 -2.26 10.04
C ARG A 74 14.21 -1.81 9.69
N ARG A 75 13.48 -2.64 8.93
CA ARG A 75 12.15 -2.33 8.39
C ARG A 75 11.23 -3.52 8.51
N GLU A 76 9.95 -3.23 8.61
CA GLU A 76 8.87 -4.19 8.40
C GLU A 76 8.16 -3.87 7.07
N ALA A 77 7.48 -4.85 6.49
CA ALA A 77 6.71 -4.65 5.27
C ALA A 77 5.36 -5.36 5.36
N GLY A 78 4.32 -4.70 4.86
CA GLY A 78 3.02 -5.31 4.57
C GLY A 78 2.86 -5.41 3.06
N VAL A 79 2.43 -6.58 2.61
CA VAL A 79 2.20 -6.90 1.21
C VAL A 79 0.75 -7.29 1.02
N LEU A 80 0.09 -6.76 -0.01
CA LEU A 80 -1.18 -7.24 -0.51
C LEU A 80 -1.01 -7.76 -1.94
N ASN A 81 -1.55 -8.92 -2.28
CA ASN A 81 -1.68 -9.31 -3.69
C ASN A 81 -2.98 -8.74 -4.26
N LEU A 82 -2.90 -7.87 -5.25
CA LEU A 82 -4.05 -7.25 -5.92
C LEU A 82 -4.27 -7.81 -7.34
N GLY A 83 -3.48 -8.80 -7.73
CA GLY A 83 -3.53 -9.42 -9.06
C GLY A 83 -3.96 -10.88 -8.97
N HIS A 84 -3.40 -11.71 -9.85
CA HIS A 84 -3.63 -13.15 -9.91
C HIS A 84 -2.81 -13.91 -8.86
N PRO A 85 -3.05 -15.23 -8.68
CA PRO A 85 -2.26 -16.04 -7.77
C PRO A 85 -0.75 -16.04 -8.03
N GLY A 86 0.01 -16.08 -6.95
CA GLY A 86 1.46 -16.21 -6.95
C GLY A 86 1.97 -16.65 -5.59
N ALA A 87 3.25 -16.40 -5.31
CA ALA A 87 3.82 -16.64 -3.99
C ALA A 87 4.88 -15.59 -3.60
N VAL A 88 5.11 -15.47 -2.30
CA VAL A 88 6.26 -14.76 -1.73
C VAL A 88 7.10 -15.77 -0.95
N ALA A 89 8.36 -15.94 -1.34
CA ALA A 89 9.34 -16.69 -0.56
C ALA A 89 10.09 -15.72 0.37
N VAL A 90 10.17 -16.04 1.66
CA VAL A 90 10.92 -15.29 2.69
C VAL A 90 11.86 -16.26 3.39
N ASP A 91 13.17 -16.05 3.23
CA ASP A 91 14.24 -16.85 3.84
C ASP A 91 14.02 -18.37 3.67
N GLY A 92 13.68 -18.78 2.45
CA GLY A 92 13.43 -20.19 2.08
C GLY A 92 12.03 -20.72 2.40
N ARG A 93 11.17 -19.96 3.11
CA ARG A 93 9.77 -20.33 3.34
C ARG A 93 8.85 -19.64 2.33
N THR A 94 8.09 -20.44 1.59
CA THR A 94 7.13 -19.95 0.60
C THR A 94 5.73 -19.76 1.18
N TYR A 95 5.14 -18.60 0.93
CA TYR A 95 3.77 -18.24 1.25
C TYR A 95 2.98 -18.08 -0.06
N PRO A 96 2.01 -18.98 -0.35
CA PRO A 96 1.08 -18.78 -1.45
C PRO A 96 0.23 -17.53 -1.20
N MET A 97 0.04 -16.73 -2.25
CA MET A 97 -0.66 -15.45 -2.19
C MET A 97 -1.80 -15.44 -3.21
N ALA A 98 -3.02 -15.71 -2.75
CA ALA A 98 -4.21 -15.53 -3.57
C ALA A 98 -4.56 -14.04 -3.73
N PRO A 99 -5.45 -13.67 -4.66
CA PRO A 99 -5.95 -12.31 -4.75
C PRO A 99 -6.53 -11.85 -3.41
N ARG A 100 -6.10 -10.66 -2.97
CA ARG A 100 -6.44 -10.00 -1.69
C ARG A 100 -5.87 -10.68 -0.44
N ASP A 101 -4.95 -11.62 -0.58
CA ASP A 101 -4.15 -12.09 0.55
C ASP A 101 -3.17 -11.02 1.01
N ALA A 102 -2.91 -11.01 2.32
CA ALA A 102 -1.92 -10.16 2.96
C ALA A 102 -0.74 -10.99 3.50
N LEU A 103 0.45 -10.40 3.46
CA LEU A 103 1.64 -10.94 4.11
C LEU A 103 2.35 -9.81 4.85
N TYR A 104 2.44 -9.94 6.17
CA TYR A 104 3.40 -9.16 6.95
C TYR A 104 4.76 -9.84 6.90
N ILE A 105 5.80 -9.09 6.61
CA ILE A 105 7.19 -9.53 6.60
C ILE A 105 7.93 -8.77 7.70
N GLY A 106 8.40 -9.51 8.69
CA GLY A 106 9.06 -8.97 9.86
C GLY A 106 10.46 -8.43 9.58
N ARG A 107 10.88 -7.50 10.43
CA ARG A 107 12.29 -7.08 10.53
C ARG A 107 13.21 -8.30 10.64
N GLY A 108 14.37 -8.22 9.99
CA GLY A 108 15.39 -9.27 9.99
C GLY A 108 15.30 -10.23 8.80
N SER A 109 14.18 -10.26 8.07
CA SER A 109 14.02 -11.09 6.88
C SER A 109 14.97 -10.65 5.76
N LYS A 110 15.75 -11.57 5.17
CA LYS A 110 16.86 -11.21 4.26
C LYS A 110 16.52 -11.42 2.80
N GLU A 111 16.17 -12.64 2.45
CA GLU A 111 15.91 -13.06 1.07
C GLU A 111 14.41 -13.12 0.83
N ILE A 112 13.89 -12.12 0.11
CA ILE A 112 12.46 -12.01 -0.20
C ILE A 112 12.30 -12.01 -1.71
N VAL A 113 11.58 -13.01 -2.23
CA VAL A 113 11.37 -13.20 -3.68
C VAL A 113 9.88 -13.34 -3.96
N PHE A 114 9.39 -12.57 -4.92
CA PHE A 114 8.00 -12.58 -5.37
C PHE A 114 7.90 -13.32 -6.71
N THR A 115 6.90 -14.19 -6.83
CA THR A 115 6.61 -14.93 -8.07
C THR A 115 5.13 -14.85 -8.42
N SER A 116 4.84 -15.06 -9.70
CA SER A 116 3.49 -15.30 -10.22
C SER A 116 3.37 -16.76 -10.62
N ASP A 117 2.19 -17.35 -10.45
CA ASP A 117 1.96 -18.74 -10.88
C ASP A 117 1.94 -18.84 -12.41
N LYS A 118 1.51 -17.77 -13.09
CA LYS A 118 1.46 -17.66 -14.55
C LYS A 118 1.99 -16.30 -15.02
N PRO A 119 2.95 -16.25 -15.96
CA PRO A 119 3.48 -14.97 -16.47
C PRO A 119 2.46 -14.08 -17.18
N GLY A 120 1.48 -14.67 -17.88
CA GLY A 120 0.44 -13.94 -18.62
C GLY A 120 -0.73 -13.46 -17.75
N GLU A 121 -0.80 -13.93 -16.50
CA GLU A 121 -1.78 -13.56 -15.48
C GLU A 121 -0.99 -13.26 -14.20
N PRO A 122 -0.23 -12.15 -14.13
CA PRO A 122 0.69 -11.94 -13.04
C PRO A 122 -0.02 -11.57 -11.73
N ALA A 123 0.57 -12.00 -10.62
CA ALA A 123 0.34 -11.40 -9.32
C ALA A 123 0.80 -9.94 -9.33
N GLN A 124 0.11 -9.11 -8.57
CA GLN A 124 0.40 -7.68 -8.46
C GLN A 124 0.54 -7.33 -6.98
N TYR A 125 1.76 -7.39 -6.46
CA TYR A 125 2.01 -7.17 -5.05
C TYR A 125 2.13 -5.68 -4.76
N TYR A 126 1.24 -5.13 -3.94
CA TYR A 126 1.39 -3.80 -3.35
C TYR A 126 2.14 -3.93 -2.03
N LEU A 127 3.17 -3.12 -1.83
CA LEU A 127 4.01 -3.15 -0.62
C LEU A 127 4.03 -1.78 0.04
N VAL A 128 3.83 -1.76 1.37
CA VAL A 128 4.10 -0.60 2.23
C VAL A 128 5.04 -1.02 3.34
N SER A 129 6.10 -0.25 3.56
CA SER A 129 7.12 -0.53 4.55
C SER A 129 7.48 0.69 5.38
N TYR A 130 7.71 0.47 6.67
CA TYR A 130 8.16 1.48 7.62
C TYR A 130 9.38 0.97 8.40
N PRO A 131 10.17 1.88 9.01
CA PRO A 131 11.19 1.47 9.98
C PRO A 131 10.60 0.60 11.09
N ALA A 132 11.35 -0.40 11.54
CA ALA A 132 10.95 -1.29 12.61
C ALA A 132 12.08 -1.43 13.63
N HIS A 133 11.71 -1.53 14.91
CA HIS A 133 12.65 -1.64 16.02
C HIS A 133 12.49 -2.94 16.81
N ALA A 134 11.39 -3.66 16.61
CA ALA A 134 11.17 -5.00 17.13
C ALA A 134 11.00 -5.98 15.96
N GLU A 135 11.24 -7.26 16.24
CA GLU A 135 10.95 -8.36 15.32
C GLU A 135 9.58 -8.94 15.67
N TYR A 136 8.71 -9.02 14.68
CA TYR A 136 7.45 -9.76 14.74
C TYR A 136 7.48 -10.84 13.65
N PRO A 137 6.80 -11.98 13.85
CA PRO A 137 6.86 -13.09 12.91
C PRO A 137 6.21 -12.73 11.56
N THR A 138 6.86 -13.12 10.47
CA THR A 138 6.25 -13.10 9.13
C THR A 138 4.96 -13.90 9.15
N THR A 139 3.85 -13.27 8.80
CA THR A 139 2.49 -13.81 8.98
C THR A 139 1.64 -13.55 7.74
N HIS A 140 1.10 -14.63 7.18
CA HIS A 140 0.15 -14.60 6.07
C HIS A 140 -1.28 -14.55 6.61
N ALA A 141 -2.16 -13.82 5.93
CA ALA A 141 -3.58 -13.78 6.21
C ALA A 141 -4.39 -13.71 4.92
N ARG A 142 -5.44 -14.51 4.86
CA ARG A 142 -6.46 -14.48 3.81
C ARG A 142 -7.54 -13.46 4.17
N PRO A 143 -8.38 -13.02 3.22
CA PRO A 143 -9.51 -12.15 3.53
C PRO A 143 -10.41 -12.66 4.68
N GLY A 144 -10.57 -13.98 4.81
CA GLY A 144 -11.34 -14.60 5.90
C GLY A 144 -10.68 -14.55 7.28
N ASP A 145 -9.37 -14.30 7.34
CA ASP A 145 -8.62 -14.17 8.60
C ASP A 145 -8.61 -12.71 9.11
N ALA A 146 -9.02 -11.76 8.27
CA ALA A 146 -9.03 -10.33 8.59
C ALA A 146 -10.20 -9.95 9.51
N GLU A 147 -9.96 -9.01 10.43
CA GLU A 147 -11.06 -8.36 11.16
C GLU A 147 -11.92 -7.60 10.13
N THR A 148 -13.17 -8.04 9.97
CA THR A 148 -14.09 -7.49 8.98
C THR A 148 -15.13 -6.59 9.65
N VAL A 149 -15.23 -5.35 9.19
CA VAL A 149 -16.17 -4.35 9.72
C VAL A 149 -17.00 -3.77 8.57
N HIS A 150 -18.31 -3.82 8.71
CA HIS A 150 -19.25 -3.20 7.78
C HIS A 150 -19.72 -1.85 8.33
N LEU A 151 -19.66 -0.80 7.50
CA LEU A 151 -19.94 0.57 7.91
C LEU A 151 -20.70 1.34 6.81
N GLY A 152 -21.44 2.36 7.23
CA GLY A 152 -22.12 3.28 6.32
C GLY A 152 -23.46 2.76 5.85
N ALA A 153 -23.99 3.41 4.81
CA ALA A 153 -25.26 3.08 4.20
C ALA A 153 -25.35 3.65 2.77
N GLN A 154 -26.22 3.06 1.95
CA GLN A 154 -26.51 3.54 0.60
C GLN A 154 -27.02 4.97 0.57
N ALA A 155 -27.88 5.35 1.52
CA ALA A 155 -28.44 6.70 1.62
C ALA A 155 -27.38 7.80 1.82
N THR A 156 -26.20 7.44 2.33
CA THR A 156 -25.05 8.34 2.53
C THR A 156 -23.92 8.07 1.53
N CYS A 157 -24.16 7.22 0.53
CA CYS A 157 -23.22 6.77 -0.50
C CYS A 157 -21.86 6.31 0.06
N ASN A 158 -21.84 5.70 1.26
CA ASN A 158 -20.62 5.26 1.94
C ASN A 158 -20.75 3.83 2.51
N ASP A 159 -21.67 3.03 1.98
CA ASP A 159 -21.81 1.61 2.30
C ASP A 159 -20.55 0.87 1.86
N ARG A 160 -19.85 0.24 2.81
CA ARG A 160 -18.55 -0.39 2.58
C ARG A 160 -18.20 -1.43 3.61
N THR A 161 -17.31 -2.33 3.21
CA THR A 161 -16.72 -3.35 4.06
C THR A 161 -15.22 -3.16 4.16
N ILE A 162 -14.69 -3.12 5.39
CA ILE A 162 -13.27 -2.95 5.69
C ILE A 162 -12.73 -4.28 6.21
N HIS A 163 -11.70 -4.81 5.55
CA HIS A 163 -10.90 -5.96 5.98
C HIS A 163 -9.58 -5.45 6.54
N LYS A 164 -9.38 -5.56 7.85
CA LYS A 164 -8.14 -5.14 8.54
C LYS A 164 -7.25 -6.36 8.74
N TYR A 165 -6.02 -6.31 8.21
CA TYR A 165 -5.07 -7.42 8.30
C TYR A 165 -3.99 -7.13 9.35
N ILE A 166 -3.29 -6.02 9.18
CA ILE A 166 -2.20 -5.59 10.07
C ILE A 166 -2.77 -4.50 10.98
N HIS A 167 -2.94 -4.83 12.25
CA HIS A 167 -3.44 -3.96 13.31
C HIS A 167 -3.20 -4.61 14.68
N ALA A 168 -3.38 -3.85 15.77
CA ALA A 168 -3.06 -4.31 17.12
C ALA A 168 -3.80 -5.60 17.57
N GLY A 169 -4.99 -5.87 17.01
CA GLY A 169 -5.80 -7.05 17.31
C GLY A 169 -5.64 -8.21 16.30
N GLY A 170 -4.89 -8.00 15.21
CA GLY A 170 -4.66 -8.97 14.14
C GLY A 170 -3.18 -9.28 14.02
N ILE A 171 -2.63 -9.15 12.81
CA ILE A 171 -1.18 -9.28 12.62
C ILE A 171 -0.47 -8.09 13.30
N LYS A 172 0.40 -8.40 14.26
CA LYS A 172 1.18 -7.40 15.00
C LYS A 172 2.32 -6.85 14.16
N SER A 173 2.59 -5.56 14.33
CA SER A 173 3.64 -4.79 13.68
C SER A 173 4.22 -3.77 14.67
N CYS A 174 5.32 -3.11 14.31
CA CYS A 174 5.85 -1.99 15.07
C CYS A 174 4.97 -0.75 14.94
N GLN A 175 4.59 -0.39 13.70
CA GLN A 175 3.78 0.80 13.42
C GLN A 175 2.86 0.65 12.22
N LEU A 176 3.16 -0.27 11.29
CA LEU A 176 2.36 -0.45 10.08
C LEU A 176 0.93 -0.90 10.41
N VAL A 177 -0.06 -0.21 9.84
CA VAL A 177 -1.46 -0.63 9.83
C VAL A 177 -1.90 -0.76 8.38
N MET A 178 -2.56 -1.87 8.02
CA MET A 178 -2.90 -2.15 6.63
C MET A 178 -4.21 -2.92 6.52
N GLY A 179 -5.04 -2.50 5.56
CA GLY A 179 -6.35 -3.09 5.29
C GLY A 179 -6.81 -2.81 3.86
N ILE A 180 -7.88 -3.50 3.46
CA ILE A 180 -8.59 -3.27 2.20
C ILE A 180 -9.99 -2.77 2.55
N THR A 181 -10.46 -1.76 1.82
CA THR A 181 -11.86 -1.33 1.89
C THR A 181 -12.53 -1.55 0.54
N LEU A 182 -13.70 -2.20 0.56
CA LEU A 182 -14.52 -2.46 -0.61
C LEU A 182 -15.79 -1.61 -0.50
N LEU A 183 -16.04 -0.74 -1.47
CA LEU A 183 -17.28 0.01 -1.54
C LEU A 183 -18.38 -0.87 -2.15
N ALA A 184 -19.58 -0.80 -1.57
CA ALA A 184 -20.76 -1.40 -2.18
C ALA A 184 -21.13 -0.65 -3.46
N GLU A 185 -21.83 -1.32 -4.38
CA GLU A 185 -22.35 -0.69 -5.59
C GLU A 185 -23.18 0.57 -5.24
N GLY A 186 -23.01 1.65 -6.00
CA GLY A 186 -23.66 2.95 -5.73
C GLY A 186 -23.00 3.80 -4.63
N SER A 187 -22.06 3.25 -3.85
CA SER A 187 -21.30 4.03 -2.87
C SER A 187 -19.99 4.58 -3.45
N VAL A 188 -19.69 5.83 -3.09
CA VAL A 188 -18.54 6.59 -3.64
C VAL A 188 -17.66 7.20 -2.55
N TRP A 189 -18.14 7.26 -1.30
CA TRP A 189 -17.40 7.80 -0.17
C TRP A 189 -16.76 6.68 0.64
N ASN A 190 -15.44 6.74 0.77
CA ASN A 190 -14.70 5.88 1.70
C ASN A 190 -14.70 6.47 3.12
N THR A 191 -13.84 7.44 3.40
CA THR A 191 -13.72 8.05 4.74
C THR A 191 -14.57 9.31 4.84
N MET A 192 -15.88 9.13 5.08
CA MET A 192 -16.80 10.23 5.40
C MET A 192 -17.66 9.90 6.63
N PRO A 193 -17.68 10.77 7.67
CA PRO A 193 -16.93 12.04 7.79
C PRO A 193 -15.40 11.83 7.85
N CYS A 194 -14.65 12.79 7.29
CA CYS A 194 -13.18 12.74 7.27
C CYS A 194 -12.58 13.09 8.64
N HIS A 195 -11.28 12.81 8.80
CA HIS A 195 -10.54 13.12 10.02
C HIS A 195 -9.07 13.40 9.71
N THR A 196 -8.35 13.96 10.68
CA THR A 196 -6.90 14.17 10.61
C THR A 196 -6.22 13.59 11.84
N HIS A 197 -4.96 13.19 11.68
CA HIS A 197 -4.14 12.67 12.76
C HIS A 197 -2.76 13.34 12.70
N ALA A 198 -2.32 13.98 13.79
CA ALA A 198 -1.00 14.62 13.83
C ALA A 198 0.16 13.65 14.06
N ARG A 199 -0.14 12.40 14.44
CA ARG A 199 0.84 11.38 14.88
C ARG A 199 0.95 10.19 13.92
N ARG A 200 0.30 10.27 12.75
CA ARG A 200 0.24 9.19 11.76
C ARG A 200 0.13 9.80 10.36
N SER A 201 0.69 9.12 9.38
CA SER A 201 0.37 9.29 7.96
C SER A 201 -0.46 8.13 7.43
N GLU A 202 -1.13 8.34 6.31
CA GLU A 202 -1.87 7.31 5.59
C GLU A 202 -1.54 7.39 4.11
N ILE A 203 -1.50 6.23 3.45
CA ILE A 203 -1.19 6.08 2.04
C ILE A 203 -2.32 5.26 1.43
N TYR A 204 -2.98 5.82 0.43
CA TYR A 204 -4.12 5.19 -0.24
C TYR A 204 -3.71 4.69 -1.62
N LEU A 205 -4.02 3.44 -1.91
CA LEU A 205 -4.01 2.89 -3.25
C LEU A 205 -5.46 2.64 -3.68
N TYR A 206 -5.84 3.22 -4.81
CA TYR A 206 -7.13 2.95 -5.45
C TYR A 206 -6.94 1.89 -6.52
N PHE A 207 -7.82 0.89 -6.53
CA PHE A 207 -7.71 -0.27 -7.39
C PHE A 207 -9.11 -0.87 -7.66
N ASP A 208 -9.21 -1.69 -8.71
CA ASP A 208 -10.45 -2.29 -9.22
C ASP A 208 -11.47 -1.22 -9.68
N LEU A 209 -10.96 -0.11 -10.22
CA LEU A 209 -11.74 0.92 -10.91
C LEU A 209 -11.84 0.58 -12.39
N LYS A 210 -13.01 0.83 -13.00
CA LYS A 210 -13.18 0.79 -14.45
C LYS A 210 -12.46 1.98 -15.10
N ASP A 211 -12.01 1.82 -16.35
CA ASP A 211 -11.23 2.83 -17.08
C ASP A 211 -11.93 4.20 -17.18
N GLU A 212 -13.26 4.21 -17.29
CA GLU A 212 -14.07 5.43 -17.33
C GLU A 212 -14.21 6.13 -15.97
N ASN A 213 -13.92 5.43 -14.88
CA ASN A 213 -14.08 5.96 -13.52
C ASN A 213 -12.81 6.68 -13.04
N VAL A 214 -13.02 7.64 -12.14
CA VAL A 214 -11.95 8.34 -11.42
C VAL A 214 -12.34 8.48 -9.96
N VAL A 215 -11.34 8.58 -9.09
CA VAL A 215 -11.52 8.99 -7.70
C VAL A 215 -11.05 10.43 -7.57
N MET A 216 -11.90 11.27 -6.96
CA MET A 216 -11.49 12.57 -6.45
C MET A 216 -11.00 12.39 -5.01
N HIS A 217 -9.69 12.19 -4.85
CA HIS A 217 -9.07 12.03 -3.54
C HIS A 217 -8.96 13.40 -2.85
N LEU A 218 -9.80 13.65 -1.86
CA LEU A 218 -9.75 14.87 -1.05
C LEU A 218 -8.61 14.80 -0.04
N MET A 219 -7.83 15.88 0.06
CA MET A 219 -6.67 15.96 0.95
C MET A 219 -6.43 17.40 1.45
N GLY A 220 -5.51 17.55 2.39
CA GLY A 220 -5.13 18.84 2.96
C GLY A 220 -5.86 19.21 4.26
N PRO A 221 -5.57 20.39 4.85
CA PRO A 221 -6.23 20.86 6.06
C PRO A 221 -7.75 21.00 5.87
N PRO A 222 -8.57 20.78 6.91
CA PRO A 222 -10.03 20.83 6.79
C PRO A 222 -10.64 22.14 6.26
N ARG A 223 -9.91 23.26 6.41
CA ARG A 223 -10.33 24.59 5.92
C ARG A 223 -9.66 25.01 4.61
N GLU A 224 -8.79 24.16 4.06
CA GLU A 224 -7.97 24.45 2.88
C GLU A 224 -7.78 23.17 2.05
N THR A 225 -8.90 22.49 1.76
CA THR A 225 -8.86 21.21 1.05
C THR A 225 -8.40 21.38 -0.39
N ARG A 226 -7.70 20.37 -0.91
CA ARG A 226 -7.40 20.18 -2.33
C ARG A 226 -7.86 18.78 -2.73
N HIS A 227 -7.74 18.47 -4.02
CA HIS A 227 -8.03 17.15 -4.51
C HIS A 227 -6.99 16.68 -5.52
N LEU A 228 -6.90 15.37 -5.69
CA LEU A 228 -6.23 14.71 -6.80
C LEU A 228 -7.25 13.91 -7.59
N ILE A 229 -7.17 13.97 -8.92
CA ILE A 229 -7.89 13.03 -9.79
C ILE A 229 -7.00 11.80 -9.96
N VAL A 230 -7.49 10.66 -9.49
CA VAL A 230 -6.78 9.38 -9.45
C VAL A 230 -7.54 8.34 -10.27
N ARG A 231 -6.82 7.51 -11.01
CA ARG A 231 -7.35 6.41 -11.83
C ARG A 231 -6.99 5.06 -11.22
N ASP A 232 -7.38 3.97 -11.88
CA ASP A 232 -6.92 2.64 -11.49
C ASP A 232 -5.38 2.56 -11.50
N ARG A 233 -4.88 1.61 -10.70
CA ARG A 233 -3.48 1.38 -10.37
C ARG A 233 -2.55 1.15 -11.56
#